data_AF-A0A292Z5N3-F1
#
_entry.id   AF-A0A292Z5N3-F1
#
_cell.length_a   1.000
_cell.length_b   1.000
_cell.length_c   1.000
_cell.angle_alpha   90.00
_cell.angle_beta   90.00
_cell.angle_gamma   90.00
#
_symmetry.space_group_name_H-M   'P 1'
#
loop_
_entity.id
_entity.type
_entity.pdbx_description
1 polymer ?
#
loop_
_entity_poly.entity_id
_entity_poly.type
_entity_poly.pdbx_seq_one_letter_code
_entity_poly.pdbx_strand_id
1 'polypeptide(L)'
;MEQLYASGEISAYFTYGPGTVSSKVADGVFPAGTRTTVPDVGNIANTSYLAIPADAADWAAALVLANLLQDPRTQLRFYADGGIYPVIDLDRVPADLRAQFAAVDLGPSVLPLADLTARVLPELDAGLAAAVDDGWTAQVLQR
;
A
#
# COMPACT_ATOMS: atom_id res chain seq x y z
N MET A 1 -1.75 -6.94 -14.57
CA MET A 1 -1.39 -5.56 -14.97
C MET A 1 0.10 -5.30 -14.88
N GLU A 2 0.78 -5.58 -13.74
CA GLU A 2 2.23 -5.31 -13.64
C GLU A 2 3.08 -5.98 -14.72
N GLN A 3 2.80 -7.24 -15.06
CA GLN A 3 3.51 -7.94 -16.13
C GLN A 3 3.31 -7.27 -17.50
N LEU A 4 2.10 -6.81 -17.81
CA LEU A 4 1.80 -6.08 -19.04
C LEU A 4 2.52 -4.73 -19.08
N TYR A 5 2.66 -4.07 -17.91
CA TYR A 5 3.42 -2.83 -17.82
C TYR A 5 4.92 -3.07 -18.01
N ALA A 6 5.45 -4.11 -17.36
CA ALA A 6 6.85 -4.52 -17.47
C ALA A 6 7.22 -4.96 -18.90
N SER A 7 6.32 -5.63 -19.62
CA SER A 7 6.50 -6.01 -21.02
C SER A 7 6.29 -4.85 -22.01
N GLY A 8 5.81 -3.69 -21.54
CA GLY A 8 5.52 -2.53 -22.38
C GLY A 8 4.21 -2.61 -23.17
N GLU A 9 3.35 -3.59 -22.87
CA GLU A 9 2.03 -3.73 -23.51
C GLU A 9 1.03 -2.65 -23.05
N ILE A 10 1.21 -2.12 -21.84
CA ILE A 10 0.46 -0.98 -21.33
C ILE A 10 1.39 0.10 -20.80
N SER A 11 0.97 1.36 -20.90
CA SER A 11 1.79 2.52 -20.50
C SER A 11 1.56 2.97 -19.05
N ALA A 12 0.52 2.47 -18.38
CA ALA A 12 0.19 2.77 -16.99
C ALA A 12 -0.73 1.70 -16.39
N TYR A 13 -0.74 1.59 -15.06
CA TYR A 13 -1.68 0.75 -14.31
C TYR A 13 -1.90 1.30 -12.89
N PHE A 14 -2.96 0.85 -12.23
CA PHE A 14 -3.23 1.17 -10.82
C PHE A 14 -2.58 0.16 -9.89
N THR A 15 -1.98 0.62 -8.78
CA THR A 15 -1.33 -0.24 -7.78
C THR A 15 -1.73 0.16 -6.36
N TYR A 16 -1.89 -0.84 -5.49
CA TYR A 16 -2.02 -0.65 -4.04
C TYR A 16 -0.66 -0.59 -3.32
N GLY A 17 0.44 -0.93 -4.00
CA GLY A 17 1.77 -1.04 -3.41
C GLY A 17 2.79 -0.09 -4.02
N PRO A 18 2.57 1.24 -4.01
CA PRO A 18 3.45 2.20 -4.68
C PRO A 18 4.89 2.18 -4.14
N GLY A 19 5.10 1.84 -2.86
CA GLY A 19 6.43 1.78 -2.26
C GLY A 19 7.38 0.75 -2.89
N THR A 20 6.85 -0.26 -3.60
CA THR A 20 7.66 -1.28 -4.30
C THR A 20 8.08 -0.86 -5.71
N VAL A 21 7.59 0.28 -6.22
CA VAL A 21 7.87 0.68 -7.61
C VAL A 21 9.35 0.97 -7.82
N SER A 22 10.02 1.59 -6.85
CA SER A 22 11.45 1.88 -6.99
C SER A 22 12.34 0.64 -7.01
N SER A 23 12.02 -0.39 -6.23
CA SER A 23 12.78 -1.65 -6.31
C SER A 23 12.57 -2.33 -7.66
N LYS A 24 11.34 -2.37 -8.18
CA LYS A 24 11.06 -2.89 -9.54
C LYS A 24 11.81 -2.12 -10.63
N VAL A 25 11.99 -0.80 -10.48
CA VAL A 25 12.80 0.01 -11.40
C VAL A 25 14.29 -0.30 -11.24
N ALA A 26 14.80 -0.38 -10.00
CA ALA A 26 16.19 -0.70 -9.72
C ALA A 26 16.60 -2.08 -10.24
N ASP A 27 15.68 -3.05 -10.14
CA ASP A 27 15.88 -4.43 -10.61
C ASP A 27 15.69 -4.57 -12.14
N GLY A 28 15.36 -3.49 -12.85
CA GLY A 28 15.15 -3.49 -14.29
C GLY A 28 13.87 -4.19 -14.75
N VAL A 29 12.96 -4.51 -13.82
CA VAL A 29 11.64 -5.08 -14.12
C VAL A 29 10.74 -4.01 -14.75
N PHE A 30 10.79 -2.78 -14.23
CA PHE A 30 10.06 -1.63 -14.76
C PHE A 30 10.99 -0.68 -15.52
N PRO A 31 10.48 0.05 -16.54
CA PRO A 31 11.27 1.06 -17.23
C PRO A 31 11.85 2.12 -16.28
N ALA A 32 13.06 2.62 -16.55
CA ALA A 32 13.74 3.62 -15.70
C ALA A 32 12.95 4.94 -15.50
N GLY A 33 12.09 5.28 -16.48
CA GLY A 33 11.21 6.45 -16.44
C GLY A 33 9.92 6.25 -15.63
N THR A 34 9.68 5.09 -15.03
CA THR A 34 8.46 4.81 -14.26
C THR A 34 8.33 5.75 -13.08
N ARG A 35 7.16 6.37 -12.92
CA ARG A 35 6.82 7.25 -11.81
C ARG A 35 5.42 6.93 -11.30
N THR A 36 5.23 6.93 -9.98
CA THR A 36 3.89 6.92 -9.38
C THR A 36 3.25 8.30 -9.54
N THR A 37 1.93 8.34 -9.71
CA THR A 37 1.15 9.58 -9.72
C THR A 37 -0.22 9.36 -9.09
N VAL A 38 -0.86 10.43 -8.65
CA VAL A 38 -2.23 10.44 -8.13
C VAL A 38 -3.13 11.11 -9.17
N PRO A 39 -4.28 10.48 -9.55
CA PRO A 39 -5.24 11.11 -10.45
C PRO A 39 -5.80 12.42 -9.89
N ASP A 40 -6.14 13.37 -10.76
CA ASP A 40 -6.69 14.68 -10.34
C ASP A 40 -7.98 14.55 -9.53
N VAL A 41 -8.79 13.54 -9.85
CA VAL A 41 -10.06 13.21 -9.16
C VAL A 41 -9.85 12.69 -7.73
N GLY A 42 -8.61 12.34 -7.37
CA GLY A 42 -8.24 11.74 -6.10
C GLY A 42 -7.74 10.31 -6.23
N ASN A 43 -7.31 9.76 -5.09
CA ASN A 43 -6.84 8.39 -4.96
C ASN A 43 -7.68 7.65 -3.90
N ILE A 44 -7.79 6.33 -4.02
CA ILE A 44 -8.33 5.49 -2.96
C ILE A 44 -7.14 5.03 -2.11
N ALA A 45 -7.23 5.19 -0.79
CA ALA A 45 -6.27 4.62 0.14
C ALA A 45 -6.98 3.67 1.08
N ASN A 46 -6.31 2.58 1.42
CA ASN A 46 -6.78 1.61 2.40
C ASN A 46 -5.70 1.31 3.42
N THR A 47 -6.10 0.63 4.49
CA THR A 47 -5.20 0.12 5.51
C THR A 47 -5.45 -1.37 5.65
N SER A 48 -4.39 -2.17 5.76
CA SER A 48 -4.53 -3.58 6.08
C SER A 48 -4.78 -3.76 7.57
N TYR A 49 -5.80 -4.55 7.92
CA TYR A 49 -6.17 -4.84 9.30
C TYR A 49 -5.84 -6.29 9.67
N LEU A 50 -5.50 -6.51 10.94
CA LEU A 50 -5.32 -7.83 11.53
C LEU A 50 -6.46 -8.10 12.52
N ALA A 51 -7.07 -9.28 12.40
CA ALA A 51 -8.08 -9.75 13.35
C ALA A 51 -7.72 -11.16 13.84
N ILE A 52 -8.12 -11.47 15.08
CA ILE A 52 -8.04 -12.81 15.65
C ILE A 52 -9.47 -13.39 15.67
N PRO A 53 -9.74 -14.49 14.96
CA PRO A 53 -11.05 -15.14 14.99
C PRO A 53 -11.49 -15.53 16.40
N ALA A 54 -12.79 -15.45 16.68
CA ALA A 54 -13.34 -15.75 18.00
C ALA A 54 -13.05 -17.20 18.47
N ASP A 55 -12.88 -18.11 17.51
CA ASP A 55 -12.64 -19.54 17.68
C ASP A 55 -11.18 -19.95 17.39
N ALA A 56 -10.24 -18.99 17.39
CA ALA A 56 -8.83 -19.28 17.17
C ALA A 56 -8.31 -20.37 18.13
N ALA A 57 -7.70 -21.42 17.59
CA ALA A 57 -7.18 -22.54 18.39
C ALA A 57 -6.07 -22.10 19.35
N ASP A 58 -5.23 -21.14 18.91
CA ASP A 58 -4.04 -20.68 19.63
C ASP A 58 -4.07 -19.16 19.90
N TRP A 59 -5.01 -18.73 20.74
CA TRP A 59 -5.20 -17.31 21.09
C TRP A 59 -3.94 -16.60 21.58
N ALA A 60 -3.16 -17.24 22.45
CA ALA A 60 -1.95 -16.64 23.00
C ALA A 60 -0.90 -16.39 21.91
N ALA A 61 -0.72 -17.33 20.98
CA ALA A 61 0.21 -17.17 19.86
C ALA A 61 -0.26 -16.07 18.91
N ALA A 62 -1.56 -15.99 18.63
CA ALA A 62 -2.15 -14.95 17.81
C ALA A 62 -1.92 -13.54 18.39
N LEU A 63 -2.04 -13.38 19.72
CA LEU A 63 -1.74 -12.12 20.41
C LEU A 63 -0.25 -11.75 20.35
N VAL A 64 0.65 -12.73 20.45
CA VAL A 64 2.10 -12.49 20.28
C VAL A 64 2.40 -11.98 18.87
N LEU A 65 1.80 -12.58 17.85
CA LEU A 65 1.96 -12.11 16.47
C LEU A 65 1.39 -10.70 16.28
N ALA A 66 0.21 -10.41 16.84
CA ALA A 66 -0.38 -9.08 16.78
C ALA A 66 0.55 -8.01 17.39
N ASN A 67 1.12 -8.30 18.58
CA ASN A 67 2.10 -7.41 19.21
C ASN A 67 3.37 -7.25 18.36
N LEU A 68 3.88 -8.34 17.78
CA LEU A 68 5.07 -8.29 16.92
C LEU A 68 4.84 -7.43 15.67
N LEU A 69 3.66 -7.51 15.05
CA LEU A 69 3.32 -6.71 13.87
C LEU A 69 3.13 -5.22 14.21
N GLN A 70 2.83 -4.89 15.46
CA GLN A 70 2.78 -3.50 15.95
C GLN A 70 4.14 -2.98 16.45
N ASP A 71 5.16 -3.83 16.58
CA ASP A 71 6.50 -3.40 17.00
C ASP A 71 7.09 -2.39 15.99
N PRO A 72 7.50 -1.20 16.44
CA PRO A 72 8.05 -0.18 15.56
C PRO A 72 9.24 -0.63 14.71
N ARG A 73 10.09 -1.53 15.22
CA ARG A 73 11.24 -2.05 14.46
C ARG A 73 10.78 -2.99 13.34
N THR A 74 9.75 -3.80 13.58
CA THR A 74 9.13 -4.63 12.55
C THR A 74 8.52 -3.77 11.44
N GLN A 75 7.77 -2.73 11.81
CA GLN A 75 7.17 -1.79 10.85
C GLN A 75 8.24 -1.04 10.04
N LEU A 76 9.34 -0.61 10.67
CA LEU A 76 10.46 0.03 9.96
C LEU A 76 11.06 -0.91 8.91
N ARG A 77 11.25 -2.19 9.24
CA ARG A 77 11.78 -3.17 8.29
C ARG A 77 10.83 -3.37 7.10
N PHE A 78 9.53 -3.47 7.34
CA PHE A 78 8.54 -3.55 6.25
C PHE A 78 8.56 -2.30 5.35
N TYR A 79 8.79 -1.12 5.94
CA TYR A 79 8.88 0.11 5.18
C TYR A 79 10.18 0.21 4.37
N ALA A 80 11.33 -0.04 5.00
CA ALA A 80 12.64 0.07 4.36
C ALA A 80 12.86 -1.00 3.27
N ASP A 81 12.46 -2.25 3.53
CA ASP A 81 12.74 -3.36 2.62
C ASP A 81 11.62 -3.54 1.57
N GLY A 82 10.38 -3.30 1.98
CA GLY A 82 9.18 -3.63 1.20
C GLY A 82 8.36 -2.44 0.74
N GLY A 83 8.71 -1.22 1.15
CA GLY A 83 7.92 -0.02 0.85
C GLY A 83 6.50 -0.05 1.45
N ILE A 84 6.28 -0.86 2.49
CA ILE A 84 5.00 -0.94 3.19
C ILE A 84 4.97 0.15 4.26
N TYR A 85 4.11 1.13 4.08
CA TYR A 85 4.05 2.29 4.98
C TYR A 85 3.61 1.91 6.41
N PRO A 86 4.22 2.54 7.44
CA PRO A 86 3.85 2.26 8.82
C PRO A 86 2.47 2.81 9.18
N VAL A 87 1.76 2.11 10.06
CA VAL A 87 0.44 2.52 10.58
C VAL A 87 0.48 2.92 12.07
N ILE A 88 1.67 2.96 12.65
CA ILE A 88 1.90 3.35 14.04
C ILE A 88 2.10 4.86 14.17
N ASP A 89 1.81 5.39 15.36
CA ASP A 89 2.06 6.80 15.68
C ASP A 89 3.56 7.06 15.83
N LEU A 90 4.14 7.74 14.83
CA LEU A 90 5.58 8.05 14.80
C LEU A 90 6.00 9.10 15.83
N ASP A 91 5.07 9.88 16.40
CA ASP A 91 5.40 10.83 17.47
C ASP A 91 5.60 10.12 18.82
N ARG A 92 5.15 8.86 18.92
CA ARG A 92 5.27 8.03 20.12
C ARG A 92 6.41 7.02 20.06
N VAL A 93 7.08 6.86 18.93
CA VAL A 93 8.29 6.01 18.84
C VAL A 93 9.53 6.72 19.39
N PRO A 94 10.54 5.97 19.90
CA PRO A 94 11.84 6.52 20.28
C PRO A 94 12.49 7.37 19.18
N ALA A 95 13.20 8.44 19.58
CA ALA A 95 13.73 9.44 18.64
C ALA A 95 14.74 8.86 17.63
N ASP A 96 15.55 7.89 18.04
CA ASP A 96 16.50 7.16 17.19
C ASP A 96 15.77 6.37 16.09
N LEU A 97 14.63 5.76 16.42
CA LEU A 97 13.84 5.02 15.45
C LEU A 97 13.04 5.96 14.54
N ARG A 98 12.51 7.05 15.07
CA ARG A 98 11.85 8.11 14.28
C ARG A 98 12.80 8.66 13.21
N ALA A 99 14.06 8.91 13.56
CA ALA A 99 15.07 9.34 12.61
C ALA A 99 15.34 8.30 11.53
N GLN A 100 15.31 7.00 11.86
CA GLN A 100 15.44 5.92 10.87
C GLN A 100 14.25 5.87 9.91
N PHE A 101 13.01 6.02 10.39
CA PHE A 101 11.84 6.14 9.51
C PHE A 101 11.97 7.32 8.54
N ALA A 102 12.38 8.49 9.03
CA ALA A 102 12.57 9.67 8.21
C ALA A 102 13.71 9.55 7.18
N ALA A 103 14.66 8.63 7.41
CA ALA A 103 15.79 8.39 6.54
C ALA A 103 15.51 7.34 5.44
N VAL A 104 14.36 6.67 5.46
CA VAL A 104 13.99 5.73 4.40
C VAL A 104 13.75 6.49 3.11
N ASP A 105 14.63 6.29 2.13
CA ASP A 105 14.51 6.83 0.80
C ASP A 105 13.90 5.79 -0.14
N LEU A 106 12.65 6.01 -0.54
CA LEU A 106 11.98 5.18 -1.54
C LEU A 106 12.39 5.55 -2.97
N GLY A 107 13.28 6.52 -3.19
CA GLY A 107 13.77 6.89 -4.51
C GLY A 107 12.77 7.66 -5.37
N PRO A 108 13.22 8.17 -6.54
CA PRO A 108 12.47 9.13 -7.35
C PRO A 108 11.27 8.53 -8.09
N SER A 109 11.11 7.21 -8.10
CA SER A 109 9.98 6.55 -8.76
C SER A 109 8.71 6.57 -7.92
N VAL A 110 8.83 6.84 -6.62
CA VAL A 110 7.72 6.89 -5.66
C VAL A 110 7.52 8.32 -5.19
N LEU A 111 6.27 8.80 -5.25
CA LEU A 111 5.91 10.09 -4.67
C LEU A 111 6.02 10.03 -3.14
N PRO A 112 6.38 11.15 -2.49
CA PRO A 112 6.29 11.27 -1.03
C PRO A 112 4.91 10.84 -0.51
N LEU A 113 4.85 10.22 0.67
CA LEU A 113 3.60 9.75 1.26
C LEU A 113 2.56 10.88 1.40
N ALA A 114 3.00 12.08 1.76
CA ALA A 114 2.13 13.26 1.84
C ALA A 114 1.45 13.57 0.50
N ASP A 115 2.13 13.38 -0.62
CA ASP A 115 1.58 13.63 -1.96
C ASP A 115 0.65 12.48 -2.40
N LEU A 116 1.03 11.22 -2.10
CA LEU A 116 0.18 10.05 -2.35
C LEU A 116 -1.15 10.12 -1.60
N THR A 117 -1.17 10.80 -0.45
CA THR A 117 -2.33 10.89 0.44
C THR A 117 -3.05 12.24 0.42
N ALA A 118 -2.56 13.22 -0.35
CA ALA A 118 -3.11 14.59 -0.36
C ALA A 118 -4.58 14.67 -0.83
N ARG A 119 -5.03 13.69 -1.64
CA ARG A 119 -6.38 13.65 -2.22
C ARG A 119 -7.03 12.27 -2.03
N VAL A 120 -6.90 11.71 -0.83
CA VAL A 120 -7.57 10.45 -0.51
C VAL A 120 -9.08 10.66 -0.48
N LEU A 121 -9.77 9.84 -1.27
CA LEU A 121 -11.21 9.68 -1.21
C LEU A 121 -11.53 8.59 -0.16
N PRO A 122 -12.65 8.71 0.56
CA PRO A 122 -13.10 7.65 1.44
C PRO A 122 -13.36 6.37 0.64
N GLU A 123 -13.24 5.22 1.30
CA GLU A 123 -13.72 3.98 0.72
C GLU A 123 -15.22 4.08 0.39
N LEU A 124 -15.63 3.34 -0.64
CA LEU A 124 -17.02 3.31 -1.10
C LEU A 124 -17.92 2.84 0.04
N ASP A 125 -19.03 3.55 0.25
CA ASP A 125 -20.07 3.02 1.12
C ASP A 125 -20.66 1.73 0.52
N ALA A 126 -21.26 0.90 1.38
CA ALA A 126 -21.78 -0.41 0.98
C ALA A 126 -22.84 -0.33 -0.14
N GLY A 127 -23.62 0.76 -0.20
CA GLY A 127 -24.62 0.95 -1.25
C GLY A 127 -23.99 1.22 -2.61
N LEU A 128 -22.96 2.07 -2.64
CA LEU A 128 -22.22 2.36 -3.87
C LEU A 128 -21.39 1.16 -4.33
N ALA A 129 -20.81 0.39 -3.41
CA ALA A 129 -20.11 -0.85 -3.75
C ALA A 129 -21.02 -1.84 -4.49
N ALA A 130 -22.23 -2.08 -3.98
CA ALA A 130 -23.20 -2.95 -4.63
C ALA A 130 -23.57 -2.45 -6.04
N ALA A 131 -23.77 -1.13 -6.19
CA ALA A 131 -24.08 -0.54 -7.50
C ALA A 131 -22.92 -0.70 -8.51
N VAL A 132 -21.66 -0.62 -8.07
CA VAL A 132 -20.49 -0.86 -8.91
C VAL A 132 -20.44 -2.32 -9.35
N ASP A 133 -20.70 -3.27 -8.46
CA ASP A 133 -20.71 -4.71 -8.77
C ASP A 133 -21.81 -5.08 -9.78
N ASP A 134 -23.01 -4.54 -9.60
CA ASP A 134 -24.13 -4.72 -10.53
C ASP A 134 -23.79 -4.12 -11.90
N GLY A 135 -23.23 -2.91 -11.91
CA GLY A 135 -22.79 -2.22 -13.12
C GLY A 135 -21.71 -2.98 -13.87
N TRP A 136 -20.71 -3.52 -13.15
CA TRP A 136 -19.65 -4.35 -13.73
C TRP A 136 -20.22 -5.60 -14.39
N THR A 137 -21.13 -6.29 -13.70
CA THR A 137 -21.78 -7.50 -14.24
C THR A 137 -22.54 -7.20 -15.52
N ALA A 138 -23.37 -6.14 -15.51
CA ALA A 138 -24.23 -5.79 -16.63
C ALA A 138 -23.48 -5.19 -17.84
N GLN A 139 -22.40 -4.45 -17.61
CA GLN A 139 -21.75 -3.64 -18.65
C GLN A 139 -20.40 -4.18 -19.10
N VAL A 140 -19.73 -5.00 -18.30
CA VAL A 140 -18.38 -5.49 -18.59
C VAL A 140 -18.31 -7.01 -18.64
N LEU A 141 -18.76 -7.72 -17.59
CA LEU A 141 -18.59 -9.18 -17.51
C LEU A 141 -19.44 -9.96 -18.52
N GLN A 142 -20.69 -9.54 -18.73
CA GLN A 142 -21.64 -10.23 -19.61
C GLN A 142 -21.58 -9.78 -21.08
N ARG A 143 -20.64 -8.89 -21.43
CA ARG A 143 -20.40 -8.43 -22.80
C ARG A 143 -19.13 -9.06 -23.35
#